data_AF-A0A957V947-F1
#
_entry.id   AF-A0A957V947-F1
#
_cell.length_a   1.000
_cell.length_b   1.000
_cell.length_c   1.000
_cell.angle_alpha   90.00
_cell.angle_beta   90.00
_cell.angle_gamma   90.00
#
_symmetry.space_group_name_H-M   'P 1'
#
loop_
_entity.id
_entity.type
_entity.pdbx_description
1 polymer ?
#
loop_
_entity_poly.entity_id
_entity_poly.type
_entity_poly.pdbx_seq_one_letter_code
_entity_poly.pdbx_strand_id
1 'polypeptide(L)'
;ITHSVFTGNVGRLSGALAAAGPGGSAITLTVLSSLFTNNGFVQTNTFAVGAEMKIFDANLILINNTFADPQMPAGAIFQQGVQLFRTAAQAFNNLFVNYPTHSLGHGDPAPVVSTLVEDHNLFFNAPLGAFGGNLSSGGNSLTADPRFVDAAAGNYRLRADSPAVDAGLDSALPPA
;
A
#
# COMPACT_ATOMS: atom_id res chain seq x y z
N ILE A 1 8.65 2.20 10.95
CA ILE A 1 7.48 3.06 11.23
C ILE A 1 6.45 2.19 11.90
N THR A 2 5.95 2.58 13.08
CA THR A 2 4.99 1.75 13.84
C THR A 2 3.93 2.64 14.46
N HIS A 3 2.67 2.20 14.52
CA HIS A 3 1.59 2.88 15.26
C HIS A 3 1.43 4.37 14.89
N SER A 4 1.60 4.69 13.60
CA SER A 4 1.62 6.06 13.09
C SER A 4 0.40 6.36 12.24
N VAL A 5 0.00 7.63 12.17
CA VAL A 5 -1.09 8.10 11.30
C VAL A 5 -0.54 9.13 10.32
N PHE A 6 -0.74 8.87 9.03
CA PHE A 6 -0.43 9.77 7.93
C PHE A 6 -1.73 10.14 7.24
N THR A 7 -2.19 11.39 7.44
CA THR A 7 -3.45 11.85 6.86
C THR A 7 -3.37 13.24 6.24
N GLY A 8 -4.03 13.42 5.09
CA GLY A 8 -4.13 14.72 4.42
C GLY A 8 -2.81 15.22 3.82
N ASN A 9 -1.79 14.37 3.71
CA ASN A 9 -0.51 14.78 3.16
C ASN A 9 -0.59 14.89 1.64
N VAL A 10 0.03 15.94 1.08
CA VAL A 10 0.13 16.11 -0.38
C VAL A 10 1.58 16.33 -0.77
N GLY A 11 2.16 15.39 -1.51
CA GLY A 11 3.57 15.44 -1.91
C GLY A 11 3.79 15.34 -3.42
N ARG A 12 4.90 15.87 -3.90
CA ARG A 12 5.23 15.79 -5.35
C ARG A 12 5.63 14.38 -5.78
N LEU A 13 6.34 13.65 -4.92
CA LEU A 13 6.86 12.32 -5.25
C LEU A 13 5.90 11.21 -4.82
N SER A 14 5.39 11.30 -3.60
CA SER A 14 4.46 10.37 -2.95
C SER A 14 3.52 11.17 -2.05
N GLY A 15 2.35 10.62 -1.73
CA GLY A 15 1.41 11.33 -0.88
C GLY A 15 1.77 11.35 0.60
N ALA A 16 2.17 10.22 1.15
CA ALA A 16 2.50 10.08 2.56
C ALA A 16 3.99 9.82 2.81
N LEU A 17 4.58 8.89 2.05
CA LEU A 17 5.93 8.40 2.34
C LEU A 17 6.73 8.09 1.08
N ALA A 18 7.95 8.61 1.02
CA ALA A 18 8.96 8.14 0.08
C ALA A 18 10.20 7.68 0.85
N ALA A 19 10.73 6.51 0.51
CA ALA A 19 12.00 6.02 1.05
C ALA A 19 12.90 5.54 -0.09
N ALA A 20 14.20 5.79 0.06
CA ALA A 20 15.21 5.35 -0.88
C ALA A 20 16.40 4.72 -0.12
N GLY A 21 16.85 3.56 -0.58
CA GLY A 21 18.03 2.89 -0.05
C GLY A 21 19.27 3.05 -0.93
N PRO A 22 20.46 2.72 -0.41
CA PRO A 22 21.61 2.47 -1.27
C PRO A 22 21.30 1.26 -2.16
N GLY A 23 21.58 1.37 -3.46
CA GLY A 23 21.28 0.34 -4.46
C GLY A 23 21.62 -1.09 -4.00
N GLY A 24 20.78 -2.05 -4.40
CA GLY A 24 20.91 -3.45 -3.99
C GLY A 24 20.10 -3.85 -2.75
N SER A 25 19.13 -3.03 -2.34
CA SER A 25 18.19 -3.36 -1.24
C SER A 25 18.88 -3.70 0.09
N ALA A 26 19.95 -2.97 0.42
CA ALA A 26 20.75 -3.23 1.63
C ALA A 26 20.07 -2.79 2.94
N ILE A 27 18.96 -2.05 2.85
CA ILE A 27 18.18 -1.60 4.00
C ILE A 27 16.74 -2.13 3.91
N THR A 28 16.12 -2.32 5.07
CA THR A 28 14.71 -2.74 5.17
C THR A 28 13.91 -1.69 5.91
N LEU A 29 12.84 -1.22 5.29
CA LEU A 29 11.82 -0.42 5.95
C LEU A 29 10.68 -1.34 6.40
N THR A 30 10.42 -1.38 7.70
CA THR A 30 9.23 -2.04 8.25
C THR A 30 8.18 -0.99 8.62
N VAL A 31 6.97 -1.18 8.13
CA VAL A 31 5.79 -0.38 8.47
C VAL A 31 4.77 -1.30 9.13
N LEU A 32 4.44 -1.01 10.39
CA LEU A 32 3.60 -1.86 11.23
C LEU A 32 2.44 -1.05 11.82
N SER A 33 1.23 -1.61 11.78
CA SER A 33 0.07 -1.08 12.51
C SER A 33 -0.14 0.42 12.31
N SER A 34 0.03 0.90 11.07
CA SER A 34 -0.04 2.32 10.73
C SER A 34 -1.21 2.61 9.78
N LEU A 35 -1.73 3.83 9.85
CA LEU A 35 -2.87 4.31 9.08
C LEU A 35 -2.43 5.36 8.06
N PHE A 36 -2.74 5.14 6.79
CA PHE A 36 -2.50 6.03 5.66
C PHE A 36 -3.85 6.35 5.02
N THR A 37 -4.33 7.58 5.21
CA THR A 37 -5.66 7.97 4.75
C THR A 37 -5.66 9.34 4.10
N ASN A 38 -6.44 9.55 3.04
CA ASN A 38 -6.58 10.88 2.45
C ASN A 38 -5.25 11.53 2.05
N ASN A 39 -4.24 10.74 1.66
CA ASN A 39 -2.98 11.30 1.16
C ASN A 39 -3.04 11.41 -0.36
N GLY A 40 -2.52 12.50 -0.91
CA GLY A 40 -2.57 12.82 -2.34
C GLY A 40 -1.20 13.22 -2.88
N PHE A 41 -1.10 13.41 -4.18
CA PHE A 41 0.16 13.83 -4.80
C PHE A 41 -0.07 15.01 -5.75
N VAL A 42 0.98 15.76 -6.09
CA VAL A 42 0.89 16.80 -7.13
C VAL A 42 1.42 16.22 -8.44
N GLN A 43 0.60 16.17 -9.48
CA GLN A 43 1.01 15.67 -10.80
C GLN A 43 1.88 16.72 -11.52
N THR A 44 3.20 16.52 -11.61
CA THR A 44 4.12 17.51 -12.22
C THR A 44 4.75 17.08 -13.55
N ASN A 45 4.70 15.81 -13.96
CA ASN A 45 5.08 15.31 -15.30
C ASN A 45 4.86 13.78 -15.45
N THR A 46 5.01 13.28 -16.68
CA THR A 46 4.63 11.95 -17.22
C THR A 46 5.22 10.70 -16.54
N PHE A 47 6.19 10.82 -15.64
CA PHE A 47 6.70 9.68 -14.83
C PHE A 47 6.13 9.65 -13.41
N ALA A 48 5.32 10.65 -13.02
CA ALA A 48 4.70 10.75 -11.70
C ALA A 48 3.36 10.00 -11.66
N VAL A 49 3.47 8.68 -11.74
CA VAL A 49 2.44 7.77 -11.27
C VAL A 49 2.19 8.06 -9.78
N GLY A 50 0.99 8.43 -9.39
CA GLY A 50 0.69 8.76 -7.99
C GLY A 50 0.74 7.54 -7.08
N ALA A 51 1.35 7.66 -5.91
CA ALA A 51 1.20 6.64 -4.86
C ALA A 51 1.22 7.29 -3.47
N GLU A 52 0.51 6.71 -2.50
CA GLU A 52 0.67 7.13 -1.11
C GLU A 52 2.08 6.84 -0.59
N MET A 53 2.62 5.67 -0.93
CA MET A 53 3.96 5.24 -0.57
C MET A 53 4.79 4.88 -1.80
N LYS A 54 6.04 5.35 -1.85
CA LYS A 54 7.03 4.92 -2.86
C LYS A 54 8.32 4.45 -2.21
N ILE A 55 8.78 3.28 -2.61
CA ILE A 55 10.03 2.69 -2.12
C ILE A 55 10.97 2.49 -3.29
N PHE A 56 12.19 3.02 -3.15
CA PHE A 56 13.27 2.89 -4.13
C PHE A 56 14.43 2.14 -3.49
N ASP A 57 14.91 1.08 -4.14
CA ASP A 57 16.20 0.47 -3.82
C ASP A 57 16.36 0.03 -2.34
N ALA A 58 15.24 -0.33 -1.69
CA ALA A 58 15.18 -0.73 -0.28
C ALA A 58 14.13 -1.83 -0.10
N ASN A 59 14.36 -2.80 0.79
CA ASN A 59 13.34 -3.80 1.12
C ASN A 59 12.18 -3.15 1.89
N LEU A 60 10.98 -3.69 1.71
CA LEU A 60 9.78 -3.25 2.40
C LEU A 60 9.10 -4.42 3.11
N ILE A 61 8.70 -4.21 4.37
CA ILE A 61 7.80 -5.11 5.09
C ILE A 61 6.59 -4.30 5.56
N LEU A 62 5.39 -4.67 5.11
CA LEU A 62 4.11 -4.08 5.49
C LEU A 62 3.29 -5.09 6.30
N ILE A 63 3.02 -4.78 7.56
CA ILE A 63 2.22 -5.63 8.44
C ILE A 63 1.13 -4.81 9.14
N ASN A 64 -0.12 -5.28 9.09
CA ASN A 64 -1.26 -4.70 9.82
C ASN A 64 -1.52 -3.21 9.52
N ASN A 65 -1.21 -2.73 8.32
CA ASN A 65 -1.45 -1.34 7.96
C ASN A 65 -2.80 -1.16 7.27
N THR A 66 -3.34 0.05 7.32
CA THR A 66 -4.51 0.45 6.53
C THR A 66 -4.12 1.58 5.61
N PHE A 67 -4.32 1.37 4.32
CA PHE A 67 -4.13 2.29 3.21
C PHE A 67 -5.53 2.55 2.63
N ALA A 68 -6.05 3.76 2.73
CA ALA A 68 -7.43 4.02 2.38
C ALA A 68 -7.70 5.43 1.84
N ASP A 69 -8.66 5.51 0.92
CA ASP A 69 -9.28 6.77 0.47
C ASP A 69 -8.25 7.84 0.07
N PRO A 70 -7.33 7.52 -0.84
CA PRO A 70 -6.26 8.44 -1.23
C PRO A 70 -6.83 9.64 -2.01
N GLN A 71 -6.23 10.82 -1.86
CA GLN A 71 -6.67 12.03 -2.58
C GLN A 71 -6.19 12.02 -4.03
N MET A 72 -7.14 11.95 -4.97
CA MET A 72 -6.90 12.02 -6.41
C MET A 72 -6.87 13.47 -6.90
N PRO A 73 -5.76 13.95 -7.49
CA PRO A 73 -5.75 15.21 -8.22
C PRO A 73 -6.72 15.18 -9.41
N ALA A 74 -7.36 16.31 -9.71
CA ALA A 74 -8.20 16.41 -10.90
C ALA A 74 -7.39 16.06 -12.16
N GLY A 75 -7.91 15.13 -12.97
CA GLY A 75 -7.23 14.65 -14.18
C GLY A 75 -6.16 13.57 -13.94
N ALA A 76 -5.91 13.17 -12.69
CA ALA A 76 -5.06 12.02 -12.42
C ALA A 76 -5.72 10.74 -12.93
N ILE A 77 -5.02 10.03 -13.80
CA ILE A 77 -5.47 8.75 -14.37
C ILE A 77 -4.88 7.55 -13.62
N PHE A 78 -4.09 7.80 -12.57
CA PHE A 78 -3.37 6.75 -11.89
C PHE A 78 -3.03 7.09 -10.44
N GLN A 79 -3.33 6.16 -9.54
CA GLN A 79 -2.99 6.25 -8.13
C GLN A 79 -2.88 4.87 -7.48
N GLN A 80 -1.81 4.70 -6.71
CA GLN A 80 -1.56 3.48 -5.95
C GLN A 80 -1.48 3.71 -4.45
N GLY A 81 -1.70 2.65 -3.67
CA GLY A 81 -1.33 2.65 -2.27
C GLY A 81 0.18 2.67 -2.14
N VAL A 82 0.82 1.60 -2.64
CA VAL A 82 2.26 1.40 -2.50
C VAL A 82 2.88 1.04 -3.85
N GLN A 83 3.93 1.77 -4.22
CA GLN A 83 4.69 1.56 -5.45
C GLN A 83 6.15 1.21 -5.16
N LEU A 84 6.64 0.16 -5.83
CA LEU A 84 7.94 -0.46 -5.59
C LEU A 84 8.89 -0.27 -6.79
N PHE A 85 10.10 0.22 -6.53
CA PHE A 85 11.15 0.37 -7.53
C PHE A 85 12.42 -0.33 -7.06
N ARG A 86 12.92 -1.31 -7.83
CA ARG A 86 14.09 -2.14 -7.47
C ARG A 86 14.09 -2.62 -6.00
N THR A 87 12.93 -3.09 -5.55
CA THR A 87 12.61 -3.37 -4.15
C THR A 87 12.10 -4.80 -3.99
N ALA A 88 12.54 -5.52 -2.95
CA ALA A 88 11.83 -6.72 -2.48
C ALA A 88 10.83 -6.33 -1.38
N ALA A 89 9.55 -6.68 -1.55
CA ALA A 89 8.49 -6.35 -0.62
C ALA A 89 7.76 -7.58 -0.09
N GLN A 90 7.40 -7.51 1.19
CA GLN A 90 6.50 -8.44 1.86
C GLN A 90 5.31 -7.65 2.41
N ALA A 91 4.09 -8.08 2.13
CA ALA A 91 2.87 -7.44 2.60
C ALA A 91 1.90 -8.46 3.18
N PHE A 92 1.62 -8.38 4.48
CA PHE A 92 0.70 -9.26 5.18
C PHE A 92 -0.28 -8.48 6.06
N ASN A 93 -1.53 -8.95 6.15
CA ASN A 93 -2.53 -8.41 7.08
C ASN A 93 -2.87 -6.93 6.84
N ASN A 94 -2.60 -6.39 5.65
CA ASN A 94 -2.87 -4.99 5.33
C ASN A 94 -4.26 -4.85 4.71
N LEU A 95 -4.88 -3.69 4.92
CA LEU A 95 -6.10 -3.28 4.27
C LEU A 95 -5.76 -2.24 3.20
N PHE A 96 -6.16 -2.49 1.95
CA PHE A 96 -6.06 -1.54 0.85
C PHE A 96 -7.45 -1.20 0.33
N VAL A 97 -7.83 0.07 0.42
CA VAL A 97 -9.21 0.51 0.25
C VAL A 97 -9.30 1.70 -0.70
N ASN A 98 -10.15 1.57 -1.71
CA ASN A 98 -10.48 2.63 -2.67
C ASN A 98 -9.28 3.17 -3.47
N TYR A 99 -8.45 2.26 -4.00
CA TYR A 99 -7.41 2.60 -4.97
C TYR A 99 -7.90 2.33 -6.39
N PRO A 100 -8.26 3.36 -7.18
CA PRO A 100 -8.95 3.18 -8.45
C PRO A 100 -8.10 2.50 -9.52
N THR A 101 -6.76 2.55 -9.42
CA THR A 101 -5.89 1.82 -10.35
C THR A 101 -5.21 0.64 -9.72
N HIS A 102 -4.41 0.80 -8.65
CA HIS A 102 -3.84 -0.36 -7.97
C HIS A 102 -3.60 -0.17 -6.46
N SER A 103 -3.76 -1.20 -5.65
CA SER A 103 -3.42 -1.17 -4.21
C SER A 103 -1.91 -1.18 -3.98
N LEU A 104 -1.25 -2.22 -4.46
CA LEU A 104 0.17 -2.51 -4.26
C LEU A 104 0.77 -3.01 -5.59
N GLY A 105 1.90 -2.44 -5.99
CA GLY A 105 2.43 -2.70 -7.32
C GLY A 105 3.87 -2.27 -7.59
N HIS A 106 4.40 -2.76 -8.68
CA HIS A 106 5.73 -2.37 -9.18
C HIS A 106 5.60 -1.07 -9.96
N GLY A 107 6.55 -0.16 -9.77
CA GLY A 107 6.75 1.04 -10.58
C GLY A 107 7.89 0.93 -11.60
N ASP A 108 8.66 -0.16 -11.58
CA ASP A 108 9.75 -0.39 -12.53
C ASP A 108 9.22 -0.49 -13.97
N PRO A 109 9.85 0.18 -14.96
CA PRO A 109 9.62 -0.17 -16.36
C PRO A 109 10.14 -1.58 -16.62
N ALA A 110 9.53 -2.31 -17.56
CA ALA A 110 9.99 -3.65 -17.91
C ALA A 110 11.46 -3.62 -18.39
N PRO A 111 12.33 -4.57 -17.96
CA PRO A 111 12.00 -5.72 -17.09
C PRO A 111 11.83 -5.32 -15.62
N VAL A 112 10.76 -5.83 -15.00
CA VAL A 112 10.48 -5.63 -13.58
C VAL A 112 11.52 -6.39 -12.76
N VAL A 113 12.22 -5.69 -11.87
CA VAL A 113 13.26 -6.26 -11.00
C VAL A 113 12.91 -6.22 -9.52
N SER A 114 11.83 -5.51 -9.15
CA SER A 114 11.23 -5.64 -7.82
C SER A 114 10.55 -7.00 -7.65
N THR A 115 10.51 -7.52 -6.43
CA THR A 115 9.74 -8.72 -6.06
C THR A 115 8.70 -8.36 -5.02
N LEU A 116 7.54 -9.02 -5.08
CA LEU A 116 6.46 -8.82 -4.12
C LEU A 116 5.92 -10.17 -3.69
N VAL A 117 5.93 -10.41 -2.38
CA VAL A 117 5.20 -11.50 -1.73
C VAL A 117 4.10 -10.87 -0.90
N GLU A 118 2.86 -11.20 -1.19
CA GLU A 118 1.71 -10.71 -0.44
C GLU A 118 0.75 -11.86 -0.15
N ASP A 119 0.18 -11.88 1.05
CA ASP A 119 -0.88 -12.82 1.41
C ASP A 119 -1.66 -12.29 2.63
N HIS A 120 -2.85 -12.82 2.89
CA HIS A 120 -3.72 -12.42 4.01
C HIS A 120 -4.00 -10.90 4.07
N ASN A 121 -3.94 -10.20 2.93
CA ASN A 121 -4.36 -8.80 2.84
C ASN A 121 -5.85 -8.74 2.48
N LEU A 122 -6.48 -7.60 2.72
CA LEU A 122 -7.84 -7.33 2.22
C LEU A 122 -7.81 -6.16 1.24
N PHE A 123 -8.40 -6.39 0.07
CA PHE A 123 -8.54 -5.42 -1.01
C PHE A 123 -10.01 -5.04 -1.21
N PHE A 124 -10.34 -3.76 -1.13
CA PHE A 124 -11.68 -3.24 -1.42
C PHE A 124 -11.61 -2.10 -2.41
N ASN A 125 -12.21 -2.27 -3.60
CA ASN A 125 -12.06 -1.33 -4.72
C ASN A 125 -10.58 -0.94 -4.97
N ALA A 126 -9.68 -1.92 -4.85
CA ALA A 126 -8.24 -1.70 -4.82
C ALA A 126 -7.51 -2.89 -5.47
N PRO A 127 -7.65 -3.08 -6.80
CA PRO A 127 -7.08 -4.24 -7.48
C PRO A 127 -5.55 -4.25 -7.34
N LEU A 128 -4.94 -5.43 -7.36
CA LEU A 128 -3.49 -5.52 -7.52
C LEU A 128 -3.10 -5.13 -8.94
N GLY A 129 -1.89 -4.62 -9.13
CA GLY A 129 -1.28 -4.67 -10.47
C GLY A 129 0.08 -4.04 -10.58
N ALA A 130 0.71 -4.26 -11.74
CA ALA A 130 2.08 -3.87 -12.00
C ALA A 130 2.21 -3.14 -13.34
N PHE A 131 3.20 -2.25 -13.42
CA PHE A 131 3.74 -1.84 -14.71
C PHE A 131 4.57 -3.01 -15.27
N GLY A 132 4.08 -3.67 -16.33
CA GLY A 132 4.87 -4.65 -17.09
C GLY A 132 4.83 -6.10 -16.63
N GLY A 133 3.88 -6.51 -15.77
CA GLY A 133 3.69 -7.91 -15.38
C GLY A 133 2.33 -8.18 -14.70
N ASN A 134 1.91 -9.45 -14.69
CA ASN A 134 0.74 -9.86 -13.91
C ASN A 134 1.20 -10.21 -12.49
N LEU A 135 0.76 -9.44 -11.50
CA LEU A 135 0.85 -9.82 -10.09
C LEU A 135 -0.31 -10.76 -9.76
N SER A 136 0.00 -11.94 -9.22
CA SER A 136 -1.02 -12.83 -8.65
C SER A 136 -1.17 -12.55 -7.17
N SER A 137 -2.42 -12.51 -6.70
CA SER A 137 -2.67 -12.38 -5.26
C SER A 137 -2.27 -13.66 -4.51
N GLY A 138 -1.85 -13.51 -3.24
CA GLY A 138 -1.72 -14.62 -2.30
C GLY A 138 -3.05 -15.36 -2.12
N GLY A 139 -2.97 -16.67 -1.87
CA GLY A 139 -4.17 -17.53 -1.84
C GLY A 139 -5.15 -17.24 -0.69
N ASN A 140 -4.73 -16.52 0.35
CA ASN A 140 -5.53 -16.18 1.52
C ASN A 140 -5.92 -14.69 1.57
N SER A 141 -5.52 -13.91 0.57
CA SER A 141 -5.95 -12.51 0.45
C SER A 141 -7.43 -12.42 0.06
N LEU A 142 -8.13 -11.45 0.64
CA LEU A 142 -9.57 -11.26 0.51
C LEU A 142 -9.88 -10.09 -0.43
N THR A 143 -10.92 -10.24 -1.25
CA THR A 143 -11.55 -9.11 -1.96
C THR A 143 -12.94 -8.88 -1.40
N ALA A 144 -13.06 -7.98 -0.42
CA ALA A 144 -14.30 -7.73 0.30
C ALA A 144 -14.30 -6.34 0.96
N ASP A 145 -15.47 -5.80 1.29
CA ASP A 145 -15.59 -4.57 2.07
C ASP A 145 -15.04 -4.78 3.50
N PRO A 146 -14.07 -3.97 3.98
CA PRO A 146 -13.55 -4.08 5.34
C PRO A 146 -14.58 -3.69 6.42
N ARG A 147 -15.72 -3.11 6.06
CA ARG A 147 -16.79 -2.70 6.99
C ARG A 147 -16.29 -1.84 8.13
N PHE A 148 -15.73 -0.68 7.78
CA PHE A 148 -15.35 0.33 8.76
C PHE A 148 -16.56 0.87 9.52
N VAL A 149 -16.35 1.36 10.74
CA VAL A 149 -17.41 1.97 11.56
C VAL A 149 -17.93 3.25 10.88
N ASP A 150 -17.04 4.15 10.47
CA ASP A 150 -17.39 5.38 9.74
C ASP A 150 -16.15 5.95 9.02
N ALA A 151 -15.82 5.41 7.85
CA ALA A 151 -14.65 5.86 7.08
C ALA A 151 -14.77 7.32 6.62
N ALA A 152 -15.99 7.78 6.31
CA ALA A 152 -16.25 9.15 5.89
C ALA A 152 -15.92 10.18 6.99
N ALA A 153 -16.12 9.81 8.26
CA ALA A 153 -15.69 10.59 9.43
C ALA A 153 -14.25 10.28 9.89
N GLY A 154 -13.48 9.47 9.15
CA GLY A 154 -12.11 9.09 9.49
C GLY A 154 -11.99 7.96 10.53
N ASN A 155 -13.08 7.26 10.85
CA ASN A 155 -13.08 6.13 11.77
C ASN A 155 -12.93 4.80 11.03
N TYR A 156 -11.67 4.43 10.78
CA TYR A 156 -11.24 3.19 10.13
C TYR A 156 -11.19 1.98 11.07
N ARG A 157 -11.84 2.04 12.24
CA ARG A 157 -12.03 0.82 13.05
C ARG A 157 -12.91 -0.15 12.30
N LEU A 158 -12.56 -1.43 12.35
CA LEU A 158 -13.39 -2.51 11.82
C LEU A 158 -14.63 -2.69 12.69
N ARG A 159 -15.76 -2.97 12.05
CA ARG A 159 -16.93 -3.50 12.75
C ARG A 159 -16.72 -4.98 13.10
N ALA A 160 -17.48 -5.47 14.07
CA ALA A 160 -17.42 -6.86 14.51
C ALA A 160 -17.75 -7.88 13.39
N ASP A 161 -18.52 -7.46 12.37
CA ASP A 161 -18.91 -8.29 11.23
C ASP A 161 -17.99 -8.14 10.01
N SER A 162 -16.84 -7.49 10.17
CA SER A 162 -15.86 -7.30 9.10
C SER A 162 -15.22 -8.63 8.68
N PRO A 163 -15.06 -8.90 7.37
CA PRO A 163 -14.31 -10.05 6.89
C PRO A 163 -12.80 -10.00 7.21
N ALA A 164 -12.26 -8.84 7.61
CA ALA A 164 -10.88 -8.73 8.05
C ALA A 164 -10.66 -9.20 9.49
N VAL A 165 -11.73 -9.38 10.28
CA VAL A 165 -11.62 -9.93 11.64
C VAL A 165 -11.20 -11.40 11.53
N ASP A 166 -10.18 -11.77 12.30
CA ASP A 166 -9.60 -13.12 12.37
C ASP A 166 -9.07 -13.69 11.04
N ALA A 167 -8.84 -12.84 10.04
CA ALA A 167 -8.30 -13.22 8.73
C ALA A 167 -6.78 -13.02 8.60
N GLY A 168 -6.11 -12.55 9.66
CA GLY A 168 -4.68 -12.26 9.67
C GLY A 168 -3.79 -13.49 9.84
N LEU A 169 -2.53 -13.35 9.43
CA LEU A 169 -1.45 -14.32 9.61
C LEU A 169 -0.59 -13.96 10.83
N ASP A 170 -0.68 -14.76 11.89
CA ASP A 170 0.08 -14.55 13.13
C ASP A 170 1.60 -14.66 12.94
N SER A 171 2.05 -15.58 12.07
CA SER A 171 3.49 -15.80 11.83
C SER A 171 4.17 -14.65 11.10
N ALA A 172 3.42 -13.70 10.56
CA ALA A 172 3.96 -12.49 9.95
C ALA A 172 4.25 -11.39 10.98
N LEU A 173 3.76 -11.51 12.21
CA LEU A 173 3.97 -10.50 13.25
C LEU A 173 5.43 -10.51 13.73
N PRO A 174 6.00 -9.33 14.04
CA PRO A 174 7.28 -9.26 14.73
C PRO A 174 7.19 -9.89 16.12
N PRO A 175 8.31 -10.35 16.70
CA PRO A 175 8.33 -10.86 18.06
C PRO A 175 7.82 -9.81 19.06
N ALA A 176 7.12 -10.29 20.09
CA ALA A 176 6.52 -9.48 21.15
C ALA A 176 7.57 -8.81 22.06
#